data_AF-A0A3D4S0I7-F1
#
_entry.id   AF-A0A3D4S0I7-F1
#
_cell.length_a   1.000
_cell.length_b   1.000
_cell.length_c   1.000
_cell.angle_alpha   90.00
_cell.angle_beta   90.00
_cell.angle_gamma   90.00
#
_symmetry.space_group_name_H-M   'P 1'
#
loop_
_entity.id
_entity.type
_entity.pdbx_description
1 polymer ?
#
loop_
_entity_poly.entity_id
_entity_poly.type
_entity_poly.pdbx_seq_one_letter_code
_entity_poly.pdbx_strand_id
1 'polypeptide(L)'
;MQTPHMLLFCTGSLAASLGLAAVLYPYAIVDRDIVDRARKAQPMETLPDVDLGEDFGQLPVVELMGYYIDNPPQDSGTHAAKPEQTHFGGC
;
A
#
# COMPACT_ATOMS: atom_id res chain seq x y z
N MET A 1 -14.13 -40.93 16.64
CA MET A 1 -13.76 -39.50 16.70
C MET A 1 -12.27 -39.42 16.96
N GLN A 2 -11.47 -39.14 15.93
CA GLN A 2 -10.00 -39.16 15.97
C GLN A 2 -9.48 -37.73 16.17
N THR A 3 -9.89 -37.13 17.30
CA THR A 3 -9.57 -35.76 17.72
C THR A 3 -8.07 -35.43 17.90
N PRO A 4 -7.16 -36.34 18.31
CA PRO A 4 -5.78 -35.94 18.58
C PRO A 4 -4.98 -35.59 17.32
N HIS A 5 -5.26 -36.23 16.18
CA HIS A 5 -4.55 -35.93 14.93
C HIS A 5 -4.91 -34.56 14.36
N MET A 6 -6.19 -34.15 14.47
CA MET A 6 -6.62 -32.81 14.08
C MET A 6 -5.99 -31.72 14.95
N LEU A 7 -5.89 -31.95 16.27
CA LEU A 7 -5.27 -30.97 17.18
C LEU A 7 -3.78 -30.79 16.91
N LEU A 8 -3.05 -31.87 16.62
CA LEU A 8 -1.63 -31.80 16.24
C LEU A 8 -1.42 -31.05 14.93
N PHE A 9 -2.26 -31.30 13.93
CA PHE A 9 -2.19 -30.58 12.67
C PHE A 9 -2.49 -29.09 12.84
N CYS A 10 -3.55 -28.75 13.58
CA CYS A 10 -4.01 -27.37 13.75
C CYS A 10 -3.02 -26.53 14.57
N THR A 11 -2.48 -27.09 15.65
CA THR A 11 -1.45 -26.41 16.46
C THR A 11 -0.13 -26.29 15.69
N GLY A 12 0.25 -27.32 14.92
CA GLY A 12 1.44 -27.29 14.08
C GLY A 12 1.35 -26.23 12.97
N SER A 13 0.23 -26.17 12.24
CA SER A 13 0.04 -25.19 11.18
C SER A 13 -0.06 -23.75 11.73
N LEU A 14 -0.70 -23.56 12.89
CA LEU A 14 -0.75 -22.28 13.58
C LEU A 14 0.65 -21.82 14.05
N ALA A 15 1.42 -22.72 14.65
CA ALA A 15 2.78 -22.42 15.07
C ALA A 15 3.69 -22.10 13.88
N ALA A 16 3.54 -22.84 12.77
CA ALA A 16 4.30 -22.59 11.54
C ALA A 16 3.96 -21.23 10.93
N SER A 17 2.68 -20.84 10.87
CA SER A 17 2.26 -19.55 10.33
C SER A 17 2.71 -18.38 11.21
N LEU A 18 2.58 -18.50 12.55
CA LEU A 18 3.10 -17.49 13.47
C LEU A 18 4.63 -17.38 13.39
N GLY A 19 5.33 -18.50 13.29
CA GLY A 19 6.78 -18.52 13.15
C GLY A 19 7.23 -17.82 11.86
N LEU A 20 6.57 -18.13 10.74
CA LEU A 20 6.83 -17.47 9.47
C LEU A 20 6.55 -15.96 9.54
N ALA A 21 5.42 -15.57 10.13
CA ALA A 21 5.08 -14.16 10.31
C ALA A 21 6.12 -13.42 11.18
N ALA A 22 6.60 -14.03 12.26
CA ALA A 22 7.62 -13.42 13.12
C ALA A 22 8.96 -13.22 12.38
N VAL A 23 9.33 -14.15 11.49
CA VAL A 23 10.56 -14.04 10.68
C VAL A 23 10.40 -12.98 9.58
N LEU A 24 9.21 -12.86 8.98
CA LEU A 24 8.95 -11.91 7.90
C LEU A 24 8.63 -10.50 8.41
N TYR A 25 8.13 -10.35 9.62
CA TYR A 25 7.75 -9.07 10.22
C TYR A 25 8.83 -7.97 10.14
N PRO A 26 10.12 -8.19 10.47
CA PRO A 26 11.14 -7.14 10.35
C PRO A 26 11.40 -6.68 8.92
N TYR A 27 11.06 -7.49 7.91
CA TYR A 27 11.20 -7.12 6.49
C TYR A 27 9.97 -6.37 5.96
N ALA A 28 8.82 -6.49 6.63
CA ALA A 28 7.56 -5.85 6.22
C ALA A 28 7.21 -4.62 7.08
N ILE A 29 7.89 -4.39 8.21
CA ILE A 29 7.60 -3.26 9.08
C ILE A 29 8.10 -1.95 8.47
N VAL A 30 7.21 -0.94 8.45
CA VAL A 30 7.56 0.43 8.11
C VAL A 30 8.10 1.14 9.35
N ASP A 31 9.18 1.90 9.20
CA ASP A 31 9.80 2.65 10.29
C ASP A 31 8.81 3.66 10.93
N ARG A 32 8.88 3.80 12.25
CA ARG A 32 7.95 4.68 12.98
C ARG A 32 8.09 6.15 12.57
N ASP A 33 9.29 6.61 12.25
CA ASP A 33 9.51 7.99 11.79
C ASP A 33 8.85 8.24 10.44
N ILE A 34 8.81 7.23 9.56
CA ILE A 34 8.09 7.30 8.28
C ILE A 34 6.60 7.45 8.54
N VAL A 35 6.04 6.65 9.45
CA VAL A 35 4.61 6.72 9.81
C VAL A 35 4.26 8.07 10.44
N ASP A 36 5.10 8.59 11.34
CA ASP A 36 4.87 9.87 12.00
C ASP A 36 4.99 11.05 11.04
N ARG A 37 5.91 10.98 10.06
CA ARG A 37 6.00 11.96 8.96
C ARG A 37 4.78 11.91 8.06
N ALA A 38 4.28 10.72 7.72
CA ALA A 38 3.09 10.55 6.87
C ALA A 38 1.80 11.07 7.51
N ARG A 39 1.73 11.07 8.85
CA ARG A 39 0.57 11.62 9.60
C ARG A 39 0.52 13.14 9.65
N LYS A 40 1.59 13.83 9.27
CA LYS A 40 1.68 15.29 9.30
C LYS A 40 1.58 15.82 7.87
N ALA A 41 0.77 16.86 7.69
CA ALA A 41 0.72 17.58 6.41
C ALA A 41 2.11 18.18 6.12
N GLN A 42 2.60 17.99 4.90
CA GLN A 42 3.88 18.50 4.43
C GLN A 42 3.66 19.38 3.21
N PRO A 43 4.45 20.45 3.04
CA PRO A 43 4.43 21.26 1.83
C PRO A 43 4.81 20.40 0.61
N MET A 44 4.06 20.56 -0.48
CA MET A 44 4.18 19.75 -1.70
C MET A 44 5.56 19.85 -2.35
N GLU A 45 6.26 20.96 -2.16
CA GLU A 45 7.60 21.24 -2.68
C GLU A 45 8.70 20.45 -1.95
N THR A 46 8.38 19.87 -0.78
CA THR A 46 9.32 19.07 0.01
C THR A 46 9.17 17.57 -0.23
N LEU A 47 8.14 17.17 -0.96
CA LEU A 47 7.88 15.77 -1.28
C LEU A 47 8.77 15.34 -2.47
N PRO A 48 9.27 14.10 -2.44
CA PRO A 48 10.05 13.56 -3.54
C PRO A 48 9.19 13.35 -4.79
N ASP A 49 9.84 13.29 -5.95
CA ASP A 49 9.19 12.92 -7.21
C ASP A 49 8.55 11.52 -7.08
N VAL A 50 7.41 11.36 -7.74
CA VAL A 50 6.61 10.14 -7.72
C VAL A 50 6.74 9.45 -9.06
N ASP A 51 7.13 8.18 -9.03
CA ASP A 51 7.20 7.35 -10.22
C ASP A 51 5.81 6.80 -10.54
N LEU A 52 5.27 7.20 -11.69
CA LEU A 52 3.97 6.78 -12.19
C LEU A 52 4.06 5.61 -13.19
N GLY A 53 5.24 5.01 -13.37
CA GLY A 53 5.45 3.86 -14.26
C GLY A 53 5.85 4.27 -15.68
N GLU A 54 5.81 3.30 -16.61
CA GLU A 54 6.46 3.44 -17.93
C GLU A 54 5.90 4.58 -18.81
N ASP A 55 4.61 4.93 -18.66
CA ASP A 55 3.96 5.93 -19.52
C ASP A 55 4.26 7.38 -19.11
N PHE A 56 4.56 7.62 -17.84
CA PHE A 56 4.66 8.96 -17.25
C PHE A 56 5.99 9.21 -16.52
N GLY A 57 6.67 8.15 -16.08
CA GLY A 57 7.94 8.20 -15.37
C GLY A 57 7.86 8.96 -14.04
N GLN A 58 8.97 9.59 -13.67
CA GLN A 58 9.10 10.39 -12.45
C GLN A 58 8.50 11.78 -12.65
N LEU A 59 7.51 12.14 -11.82
CA LEU A 59 6.85 13.44 -11.85
C LEU A 59 6.85 14.13 -10.48
N PRO A 60 7.07 15.45 -10.41
CA PRO A 60 7.04 16.17 -9.15
C PRO A 60 5.61 16.28 -8.60
N VAL A 61 5.47 16.23 -7.27
CA VAL A 61 4.14 16.28 -6.62
C VAL A 61 3.38 17.58 -6.90
N VAL A 62 4.10 18.68 -7.12
CA VAL A 62 3.50 19.98 -7.50
C VAL A 62 2.72 19.87 -8.81
N GLU A 63 3.27 19.17 -9.79
CA GLU A 63 2.63 18.98 -11.10
C GLU A 63 1.40 18.07 -10.98
N LEU A 64 1.51 16.99 -10.18
CA LEU A 64 0.38 16.11 -9.88
C LEU A 64 -0.78 16.87 -9.22
N MET A 65 -0.46 17.76 -8.29
CA MET A 65 -1.48 18.56 -7.60
C MET A 65 -2.10 19.61 -8.54
N GLY A 66 -1.29 20.23 -9.39
CA GLY A 66 -1.79 21.12 -10.45
C GLY A 66 -2.74 20.40 -11.39
N TYR A 67 -2.35 19.22 -11.88
CA TYR A 67 -3.20 18.38 -12.72
C TYR A 67 -4.53 18.05 -12.04
N TYR A 68 -4.50 17.69 -10.74
CA TYR A 68 -5.71 17.38 -9.98
C TYR A 68 -6.65 18.59 -9.84
N ILE A 69 -6.10 19.80 -9.67
CA ILE A 69 -6.89 21.04 -9.61
C ILE A 69 -7.55 21.32 -10.97
N ASP A 70 -6.82 21.11 -12.06
CA ASP A 70 -7.31 21.35 -13.43
C ASP A 70 -8.27 20.25 -13.91
N ASN A 71 -8.14 19.03 -13.36
CA ASN A 71 -8.88 17.83 -13.76
C ASN A 71 -9.46 17.12 -12.52
N PRO A 72 -10.43 17.73 -11.80
CA PRO A 72 -11.01 17.12 -10.62
C PRO A 72 -11.66 15.78 -10.97
N PRO A 73 -11.59 14.78 -10.07
CA PRO A 73 -12.21 13.48 -10.27
C PRO A 73 -13.70 13.69 -10.48
N GLN A 74 -14.21 13.20 -11.60
CA GLN A 74 -15.63 13.25 -11.91
C GLN A 74 -16.34 12.20 -11.05
N ASP A 75 -17.52 12.54 -10.53
CA ASP A 75 -18.37 11.57 -9.83
C ASP A 75 -18.60 10.37 -10.77
N SER A 76 -18.19 9.19 -10.33
CA SER A 76 -18.40 7.97 -11.08
C SER A 76 -19.88 7.61 -11.08
N GLY A 77 -20.62 8.15 -12.04
CA GLY A 77 -21.90 7.59 -12.46
C GLY A 77 -21.71 6.12 -12.87
N THR A 78 -22.80 5.36 -12.88
CA THR A 78 -22.88 3.89 -13.08
C THR A 78 -22.23 3.32 -14.36
N HIS A 79 -21.53 4.12 -15.16
CA HIS A 79 -20.85 3.77 -16.42
C HIS A 79 -19.40 4.29 -16.48
N ALA A 80 -18.75 4.55 -15.33
CA ALA A 80 -17.32 4.82 -15.34
C ALA A 80 -16.56 3.56 -15.80
N ALA A 81 -15.76 3.71 -16.87
CA ALA A 81 -14.82 2.67 -17.28
C ALA A 81 -13.98 2.28 -16.05
N LYS A 82 -13.88 0.97 -15.80
CA LYS A 82 -13.12 0.42 -14.68
C LYS A 82 -11.73 1.06 -14.73
N PRO A 83 -11.32 1.88 -13.73
CA PRO A 83 -9.98 2.45 -13.74
C PRO A 83 -9.02 1.28 -13.85
N GLU A 84 -8.06 1.40 -14.77
CA GLU A 84 -6.95 0.46 -14.84
C GLU A 84 -6.35 0.39 -13.44
N GLN A 85 -6.05 -0.83 -12.97
CA GLN A 85 -5.48 -1.02 -11.64
C GLN A 85 -4.04 -0.49 -11.66
N THR A 86 -3.88 0.82 -11.65
CA THR A 86 -2.60 1.46 -11.39
C THR A 86 -2.36 1.25 -9.90
N HIS A 87 -1.50 0.28 -9.61
CA HIS A 87 -1.02 0.04 -8.26
C HIS A 87 -0.19 1.26 -7.86
N PHE A 88 -0.82 2.24 -7.20
CA PHE A 88 -0.06 3.13 -6.33
C PHE A 88 0.73 2.21 -5.41
N GLY A 89 2.06 2.27 -5.50
CA GLY A 89 3.00 1.43 -4.74
C GLY A 89 2.99 1.75 -3.25
N GLY A 90 1.83 1.66 -2.61
CA GLY A 90 1.67 1.57 -1.17
C GLY A 90 1.72 0.10 -0.78
N CYS A 91 2.57 -0.18 0.21
CA CYS A 91 2.84 -1.49 0.85
C CYS A 91 1.77 -2.58 0.68
#